data_AF-A0A354SLY8-F1
#
_entry.id   AF-A0A354SLY8-F1
#
_cell.length_a   1.000
_cell.length_b   1.000
_cell.length_c   1.000
_cell.angle_alpha   90.00
_cell.angle_beta   90.00
_cell.angle_gamma   90.00
#
_symmetry.space_group_name_H-M   'P 1'
#
loop_
_entity.id
_entity.type
_entity.pdbx_description
1 polymer ?
#
loop_
_entity_poly.entity_id
_entity_poly.type
_entity_poly.pdbx_seq_one_letter_code
_entity_poly.pdbx_strand_id
1 'polypeptide(L)'
;MSETKLCELLEEEGNKAEFVFDYMTDRFFYIELKKVDSAQNAMSPKCTLIKGNPPKQEVDFEDYITKSTSSLDLDNAFYGDSQYNEDEIDEEGFDIKDPNDPSFDEKSAF
;
A
#
# COMPACT_ATOMS: atom_id res chain seq x y z
N MET A 1 -9.30 -0.98 15.94
CA MET A 1 -10.14 0.17 16.35
C MET A 1 -11.02 -0.09 17.57
N SER A 2 -11.00 -1.29 18.17
CA SER A 2 -11.79 -1.58 19.38
C SER A 2 -11.34 -0.78 20.61
N GLU A 3 -10.08 -0.36 20.67
CA GLU A 3 -9.48 0.28 21.85
C GLU A 3 -9.31 1.79 21.71
N THR A 4 -9.21 2.30 20.47
CA THR A 4 -9.03 3.73 20.19
C THR A 4 -10.38 4.43 20.15
N LYS A 5 -10.60 5.42 21.00
CA LYS A 5 -11.85 6.20 21.00
C LYS A 5 -11.81 7.25 19.90
N LEU A 6 -12.98 7.54 19.31
CA LEU A 6 -13.10 8.56 18.26
C LEU A 6 -12.69 9.96 18.76
N CYS A 7 -12.94 10.25 20.03
CA CYS A 7 -12.55 11.52 20.66
C CYS A 7 -11.04 11.72 20.77
N GLU A 8 -10.22 10.67 20.65
CA GLU A 8 -8.75 10.78 20.64
C GLU A 8 -8.22 11.20 19.26
N LEU A 9 -9.05 11.09 18.22
CA LEU A 9 -8.70 11.41 16.83
C LEU A 9 -9.39 12.69 16.34
N LEU A 10 -10.62 12.93 16.80
CA LEU A 10 -11.47 14.05 16.40
C LEU A 10 -11.95 14.81 17.65
N GLU A 11 -11.12 15.74 18.12
CA GLU A 11 -11.40 16.53 19.33
C GLU A 11 -12.24 17.79 19.04
N GLU A 12 -11.95 18.50 17.95
CA GLU A 12 -12.51 19.82 17.66
C GLU A 12 -13.43 19.83 16.42
N GLU A 13 -14.40 20.73 16.42
CA GLU A 13 -15.29 20.96 15.28
C GLU A 13 -14.47 21.44 14.07
N GLY A 14 -14.71 20.82 12.92
CA GLY A 14 -13.95 21.03 11.69
C GLY A 14 -12.80 20.05 11.48
N ASN A 15 -12.45 19.23 12.47
CA ASN A 15 -11.48 18.15 12.29
C ASN A 15 -11.94 17.17 11.20
N LYS A 16 -10.99 16.77 10.36
CA LYS A 16 -11.21 15.92 9.19
C LYS A 16 -10.39 14.64 9.33
N ALA A 17 -10.97 13.52 8.95
CA ALA A 17 -10.31 12.23 8.91
C ALA A 17 -10.63 11.51 7.60
N GLU A 18 -9.64 10.80 7.09
CA GLU A 18 -9.77 9.88 5.97
C GLU A 18 -9.64 8.46 6.50
N PHE A 19 -10.70 7.68 6.33
CA PHE A 19 -10.73 6.29 6.73
C PHE A 19 -10.68 5.39 5.49
N VAL A 20 -9.48 4.93 5.15
CA VAL A 20 -9.27 3.97 4.05
C VAL A 20 -9.69 2.58 4.51
N PHE A 21 -10.67 1.99 3.84
CA PHE A 21 -11.17 0.64 4.16
C PHE A 21 -10.85 -0.40 3.09
N ASP A 22 -10.52 0.05 1.89
CA ASP A 22 -10.10 -0.82 0.78
C ASP A 22 -8.90 -0.19 0.08
N TYR A 23 -7.73 -0.78 0.33
CA TYR A 23 -6.46 -0.37 -0.25
C TYR A 23 -6.26 -0.84 -1.70
N MET A 24 -7.05 -1.81 -2.18
CA MET A 24 -6.91 -2.30 -3.56
C MET A 24 -7.52 -1.30 -4.55
N THR A 25 -8.62 -0.66 -4.15
CA THR A 25 -9.36 0.28 -5.00
C THR A 25 -9.33 1.72 -4.47
N ASP A 26 -8.45 1.99 -3.50
CA ASP A 26 -8.28 3.30 -2.84
C ASP A 26 -9.59 3.92 -2.37
N ARG A 27 -10.49 3.10 -1.79
CA ARG A 27 -11.77 3.60 -1.27
C ARG A 27 -11.61 4.00 0.19
N PHE A 28 -12.08 5.20 0.49
CA PHE A 28 -12.05 5.78 1.82
C PHE A 28 -13.35 6.53 2.13
N PHE A 29 -13.65 6.64 3.42
CA PHE A 29 -14.64 7.59 3.92
C PHE A 29 -13.96 8.90 4.29
N TYR A 30 -14.52 9.99 3.78
CA TYR A 30 -14.20 11.32 4.25
C TYR A 30 -15.13 11.70 5.40
N ILE A 31 -14.56 11.87 6.59
CA ILE A 31 -15.30 12.13 7.82
C ILE A 31 -14.91 13.51 8.32
N GLU A 32 -15.91 14.37 8.57
CA GLU A 32 -15.73 15.69 9.16
C GLU A 32 -16.57 15.81 10.44
N LEU A 33 -15.94 16.20 11.54
CA LEU A 33 -16.64 16.46 12.79
C LEU A 33 -17.31 17.84 12.72
N LYS A 34 -18.62 17.89 12.46
CA LYS A 34 -19.34 19.16 12.33
C LYS A 34 -19.67 19.84 13.65
N LYS A 35 -20.00 19.05 14.67
CA LYS A 35 -20.47 19.56 15.96
C LYS A 35 -20.22 18.56 17.08
N VAL A 36 -19.87 19.04 18.27
CA VAL A 36 -19.79 18.23 19.49
C VAL A 36 -20.88 18.67 20.47
N ASP A 37 -21.92 17.86 20.62
CA ASP A 37 -23.00 18.11 21.59
C ASP A 37 -22.70 17.42 22.93
N SER A 38 -22.44 18.20 23.99
CA SER A 38 -22.14 17.66 25.34
C SER A 38 -23.38 17.18 26.12
N ALA A 39 -24.60 17.43 25.63
CA ALA A 39 -25.83 17.30 26.41
C ALA A 39 -26.58 15.96 26.22
N GLN A 40 -26.13 15.09 25.32
CA GLN A 40 -26.90 13.91 24.93
C GLN A 40 -26.05 12.64 25.02
N ASN A 41 -26.36 11.79 26.02
CA ASN A 41 -25.92 10.40 26.05
C ASN A 41 -26.70 9.62 24.99
N ALA A 42 -26.34 9.81 23.72
CA ALA A 42 -26.91 9.06 22.62
C ALA A 42 -26.38 7.62 22.68
N MET A 43 -27.24 6.68 23.07
CA MET A 43 -26.89 5.26 23.21
C MET A 43 -26.56 4.58 21.87
N SER A 44 -26.96 5.19 20.74
CA SER A 44 -26.77 4.62 19.40
C SER A 44 -26.59 5.70 18.34
N PRO A 45 -25.72 5.49 17.33
CA PRO A 45 -25.58 6.39 16.20
C PRO A 45 -26.88 6.44 15.38
N LYS A 46 -27.25 7.64 14.90
CA LYS A 46 -28.43 7.85 14.06
C LYS A 46 -28.03 8.56 12.77
N CYS A 47 -28.40 7.98 11.63
CA CYS A 47 -28.30 8.69 10.35
C CYS A 47 -29.43 9.72 10.25
N THR A 48 -29.08 11.00 10.10
CA THR A 48 -30.04 12.11 9.99
C THR A 48 -30.27 12.54 8.55
N LEU A 49 -29.32 12.28 7.66
CA LEU A 49 -29.37 12.68 6.26
C LEU A 49 -28.69 11.62 5.38
N ILE A 50 -29.37 11.23 4.31
CA ILE A 50 -28.82 10.40 3.23
C ILE A 50 -29.03 11.16 1.94
N LYS A 51 -27.97 11.29 1.14
CA LYS A 51 -28.01 11.93 -0.19
C LYS A 51 -27.22 11.09 -1.17
N GLY A 52 -27.74 11.00 -2.39
CA GLY A 52 -27.13 10.19 -3.45
C GLY A 52 -27.31 8.69 -3.23
N ASN A 53 -26.64 7.91 -4.06
CA ASN A 53 -26.61 6.46 -3.97
C ASN A 53 -25.16 6.02 -3.67
N PRO A 54 -24.94 5.18 -2.64
CA PRO A 54 -23.61 4.69 -2.34
C PRO A 54 -23.05 3.87 -3.51
N PRO A 55 -21.73 3.92 -3.77
CA PRO A 55 -21.10 3.11 -4.80
C PRO A 55 -21.31 1.61 -4.55
N LYS A 56 -21.32 0.81 -5.62
CA LYS A 56 -21.41 -0.65 -5.51
C LYS A 56 -20.20 -1.18 -4.72
N GLN A 57 -20.47 -1.96 -3.67
CA GLN A 57 -19.42 -2.45 -2.76
C GLN A 57 -18.64 -3.63 -3.36
N GLU A 58 -19.33 -4.51 -4.07
CA GLU A 58 -18.79 -5.71 -4.71
C GLU A 58 -18.18 -5.37 -6.08
N VAL A 59 -16.89 -5.69 -6.22
CA VAL A 59 -16.17 -5.69 -7.49
C VAL A 59 -15.95 -7.15 -7.85
N ASP A 60 -16.30 -7.53 -9.08
CA ASP A 60 -15.93 -8.85 -9.59
C ASP A 60 -14.40 -8.86 -9.79
N PHE A 61 -13.72 -9.76 -9.08
CA PHE A 61 -12.26 -9.83 -9.07
C PHE A 61 -11.70 -10.09 -10.48
N GLU A 62 -12.40 -10.88 -11.29
CA GLU A 62 -11.99 -11.18 -12.67
C GLU A 62 -12.03 -9.93 -13.55
N ASP A 63 -13.08 -9.12 -13.40
CA ASP A 63 -13.22 -7.84 -14.10
C ASP A 63 -12.16 -6.81 -13.66
N TYR A 64 -11.82 -6.79 -12.37
CA TYR A 64 -10.79 -5.90 -11.83
C TYR A 64 -9.40 -6.27 -12.35
N ILE A 65 -9.05 -7.56 -12.30
CA ILE A 65 -7.77 -8.05 -12.83
C ILE A 65 -7.67 -7.72 -14.32
N THR A 66 -8.68 -8.09 -15.11
CA THR A 66 -8.70 -7.85 -16.57
C THR A 66 -8.50 -6.37 -16.94
N LYS A 67 -9.08 -5.44 -16.15
CA LYS A 67 -8.90 -4.00 -16.37
C LYS A 67 -7.52 -3.50 -15.93
N SER A 68 -6.98 -4.02 -14.83
CA SER A 68 -5.64 -3.66 -14.33
C SER A 68 -4.48 -4.22 -15.18
N THR A 69 -4.66 -5.39 -15.79
CA THR A 69 -3.65 -6.04 -16.64
C THR A 69 -3.52 -5.40 -18.02
N SER A 70 -4.52 -4.63 -18.47
CA SER A 70 -4.45 -3.92 -19.76
C SER A 70 -3.43 -2.78 -19.83
N SER A 71 -2.80 -2.42 -18.70
CA SER A 71 -1.75 -1.38 -18.61
C SER A 71 -0.40 -1.89 -18.09
N LEU A 72 -0.27 -3.20 -17.84
CA LEU A 72 0.99 -3.81 -17.43
C LEU A 72 1.49 -4.64 -18.61
N ASP A 73 2.29 -4.02 -19.48
CA ASP A 73 3.20 -4.75 -20.37
C ASP A 73 4.25 -5.43 -19.47
N LEU A 74 3.84 -6.53 -18.83
CA LEU A 74 4.71 -7.59 -18.31
C LEU A 74 5.30 -8.37 -19.50
N ASP A 75 5.72 -7.66 -20.54
CA ASP A 75 6.52 -8.29 -21.57
C ASP A 75 7.90 -8.53 -20.96
N ASN A 76 8.44 -9.72 -21.21
CA ASN A 76 9.66 -10.26 -20.59
C ASN A 76 10.90 -9.35 -20.71
N ALA A 77 10.83 -8.26 -21.47
CA ALA A 77 11.90 -7.29 -21.65
C ALA A 77 12.32 -6.54 -20.37
N PHE A 78 11.50 -6.53 -19.31
CA PHE A 78 11.86 -5.86 -18.05
C PHE A 78 12.91 -6.65 -17.22
N TYR A 79 12.99 -7.97 -17.40
CA TYR A 79 13.91 -8.85 -16.66
C TYR A 79 15.13 -9.30 -17.49
N GLY A 80 15.38 -8.63 -18.61
CA GLY A 80 16.35 -9.11 -19.59
C GLY A 80 15.77 -10.27 -20.39
N ASP A 81 16.23 -10.40 -21.64
CA ASP A 81 16.03 -11.63 -22.38
C ASP A 81 16.59 -12.80 -21.56
N SER A 82 15.90 -13.94 -21.55
CA SER A 82 16.33 -15.14 -20.78
C SER A 82 17.61 -15.79 -21.34
N GLN A 83 18.37 -15.06 -22.15
CA GLN A 83 19.65 -15.46 -22.71
C GLN A 83 20.74 -14.96 -21.77
N TYR A 84 21.57 -15.88 -21.28
CA TYR A 84 22.77 -15.52 -20.55
C TYR A 84 23.69 -14.69 -21.44
N ASN A 85 23.97 -13.44 -21.06
CA ASN A 85 24.90 -12.56 -21.74
C ASN A 85 26.18 -12.44 -20.90
N GLU A 86 27.24 -13.14 -21.32
CA GLU A 86 28.53 -13.15 -20.63
C GLU A 86 29.20 -11.76 -20.65
N ASP A 87 28.87 -10.91 -21.63
CA ASP A 87 29.39 -9.55 -21.74
C ASP A 87 28.76 -8.56 -20.73
N GLU A 88 27.68 -8.94 -20.05
CA GLU A 88 27.09 -8.16 -18.94
C GLU A 88 27.71 -8.48 -17.57
N ILE A 89 28.54 -9.51 -17.49
CA ILE A 89 29.27 -9.85 -16.27
C ILE A 89 30.47 -8.91 -16.17
N ASP A 90 30.32 -7.86 -15.37
CA ASP A 90 31.41 -6.94 -15.02
C ASP A 90 32.44 -7.64 -14.12
N GLU A 91 33.39 -8.34 -14.74
CA GLU A 91 34.49 -9.04 -14.06
C GLU A 91 35.35 -8.11 -13.20
N GLU A 92 35.39 -6.79 -13.47
CA GLU A 92 36.13 -5.80 -12.66
C GLU A 92 35.33 -5.33 -11.42
N GLY A 93 34.00 -5.34 -11.49
CA GLY A 93 33.10 -4.94 -10.40
C GLY A 93 32.87 -6.02 -9.34
N PHE A 94 33.05 -7.29 -9.71
CA PHE A 94 33.09 -8.40 -8.77
C PHE A 94 34.51 -8.53 -8.20
N ASP A 95 34.71 -8.18 -6.92
CA ASP A 95 35.96 -8.47 -6.17
C ASP A 95 36.08 -9.99 -5.88
N ILE A 96 35.92 -10.82 -6.92
CA ILE A 96 36.22 -12.25 -6.91
C ILE A 96 37.75 -12.32 -6.99
N LYS A 97 38.38 -12.18 -5.83
CA LYS A 97 39.81 -12.45 -5.69
C LYS A 97 40.06 -13.89 -6.10
N ASP A 98 41.01 -14.08 -7.02
CA ASP A 98 41.47 -15.40 -7.44
C ASP A 98 41.83 -16.20 -6.17
N PRO A 99 41.24 -17.40 -5.95
CA PRO A 99 41.56 -18.23 -4.79
C PRO A 99 43.03 -18.70 -4.77
N ASN A 100 43.82 -18.41 -5.82
CA ASN A 100 45.26 -18.65 -5.87
C ASN A 100 46.10 -17.38 -5.61
N ASP A 101 45.49 -16.23 -5.29
CA ASP A 101 46.21 -15.02 -4.89
C ASP A 101 46.84 -15.22 -3.49
N PRO A 102 48.16 -15.08 -3.34
CA PRO A 102 48.86 -15.25 -2.06
C PRO A 102 48.50 -14.19 -0.99
N SER A 103 47.67 -13.19 -1.31
CA SER A 103 47.15 -12.18 -0.38
C SER A 103 45.73 -12.46 0.15
N PHE A 104 45.10 -13.57 -0.26
CA PHE A 104 43.77 -13.96 0.21
C PHE A 104 43.84 -14.50 1.66
N ASP A 105 43.47 -13.68 2.65
CA ASP A 105 43.36 -14.08 4.05
C ASP A 105 41.92 -14.49 4.39
N GLU A 106 41.68 -15.80 4.45
CA GLU A 106 40.39 -16.47 4.67
C GLU A 106 39.71 -16.06 6.01
N LYS A 107 40.41 -15.33 6.89
CA LYS A 107 39.89 -14.91 8.20
C LYS A 107 39.06 -13.63 8.21
N SER A 108 38.88 -12.96 7.07
CA SER A 108 38.12 -11.70 7.00
C SER A 108 36.61 -11.89 6.83
N ALA A 109 36.14 -13.14 6.77
CA ALA A 109 34.72 -13.47 6.61
C ALA A 109 34.15 -14.11 7.88
N PHE A 110 34.11 -13.35 8.98
CA PHE A 110 33.16 -13.53 10.10
C PHE A 110 32.98 -12.22 10.86
#